data_AF-A0A533S1Z0-F1
#
_entry.id   AF-A0A533S1Z0-F1
#
_cell.length_a   1.000
_cell.length_b   1.000
_cell.length_c   1.000
_cell.angle_alpha   90.00
_cell.angle_beta   90.00
_cell.angle_gamma   90.00
#
_symmetry.space_group_name_H-M   'P 1'
#
loop_
_entity.id
_entity.type
_entity.pdbx_description
1 polymer ?
#
loop_
_entity_poly.entity_id
_entity_poly.type
_entity_poly.pdbx_seq_one_letter_code
_entity_poly.pdbx_strand_id
1 'polypeptide(L)'
;IVMDEDSCLVDVARYFLEFVQEESCGKCVPCRVGTKRMLEILNRICEGDGEEEDVERLIELGEMIKDSSLCGMGQTAPNPVLTTLEYFRDEYEAHIKEKKCPAAVCDALMISPCQHTCPVGINVPKYVAHISAGEYLEAIETIRERNPFPAICGRICHHPCEGRCRRGELDDSVAIRALKRFAADWYFDHVNELGIYKNARIVVSRRGLEAATAFPGWKGTWAPWEVLDGLTKVWKDRVVAIDDTEVLPGLRTMWLGGHTPCSQAVVLQTRIGSTAIAGDTVSLYANIERNIPVGVADDYDQCLRAMIKLKRMADVIIPSHDPEVLRRYPNGAIG
;
A
#
# COMPACT_ATOMS: atom_id res chain seq x y z
N ILE A 1 -34.99 -13.31 11.34
CA ILE A 1 -33.64 -12.73 11.54
C ILE A 1 -33.17 -12.27 10.17
N VAL A 2 -32.61 -11.07 10.06
CA VAL A 2 -32.01 -10.57 8.82
C VAL A 2 -30.51 -10.51 9.07
N MET A 3 -29.73 -11.10 8.17
CA MET A 3 -28.27 -11.12 8.21
C MET A 3 -27.74 -10.47 6.93
N ASP A 4 -26.56 -9.87 7.02
CA ASP A 4 -25.84 -9.25 5.91
C ASP A 4 -24.47 -9.91 5.74
N GLU A 5 -23.66 -9.35 4.84
CA GLU A 5 -22.29 -9.77 4.54
C GLU A 5 -21.33 -9.65 5.74
N ASP A 6 -21.80 -9.02 6.83
CA ASP A 6 -21.03 -8.87 8.05
C ASP A 6 -21.15 -10.05 9.02
N SER A 7 -22.04 -11.00 8.71
CA SER A 7 -22.27 -12.22 9.47
C SER A 7 -21.57 -13.41 8.82
N CYS A 8 -20.74 -14.14 9.58
CA CYS A 8 -20.16 -15.40 9.12
C CYS A 8 -21.20 -16.51 9.18
N LEU A 9 -21.56 -17.12 8.04
CA LEU A 9 -22.64 -18.11 8.02
C LEU A 9 -22.24 -19.47 8.58
N VAL A 10 -20.94 -19.78 8.55
CA VAL A 10 -20.37 -20.94 9.25
C VAL A 10 -20.55 -20.79 10.76
N ASP A 11 -20.26 -19.60 11.30
CA ASP A 11 -20.40 -19.30 12.72
C ASP A 11 -21.87 -19.20 13.16
N VAL A 12 -22.74 -18.66 12.30
CA VAL A 12 -24.20 -18.66 12.52
C VAL A 12 -24.72 -20.10 12.63
N ALA A 13 -24.31 -20.98 11.71
CA ALA A 13 -24.72 -22.38 11.75
C ALA A 13 -24.22 -23.07 13.03
N ARG A 14 -22.97 -22.79 13.44
CA ARG A 14 -22.36 -23.25 14.70
C ARG A 14 -23.18 -22.80 15.91
N TYR A 15 -23.51 -21.52 15.99
CA TYR A 15 -24.30 -20.92 17.08
C TYR A 15 -25.68 -21.57 17.21
N PHE A 16 -26.42 -21.73 16.10
CA PHE A 16 -27.74 -22.37 16.16
C PHE A 16 -27.65 -23.85 16.56
N LEU A 17 -26.61 -24.54 16.11
CA LEU A 17 -26.42 -25.95 16.44
C LEU A 17 -25.99 -26.15 17.91
N GLU A 18 -25.20 -25.23 18.45
CA GLU A 18 -24.87 -25.15 19.87
C GLU A 18 -26.15 -24.98 20.71
N PHE A 19 -27.00 -24.02 20.36
CA PHE A 19 -28.31 -23.83 21.00
C PHE A 19 -29.17 -25.10 20.94
N VAL A 20 -29.29 -25.74 19.76
CA VAL A 20 -30.07 -26.98 19.60
C VAL A 20 -29.52 -28.11 20.48
N GLN A 21 -28.21 -28.17 20.65
CA GLN A 21 -27.58 -29.20 21.48
C GLN A 21 -27.80 -28.95 22.98
N GLU A 22 -27.77 -27.69 23.42
CA GLU A 22 -28.10 -27.30 24.81
C GLU A 22 -29.55 -27.59 25.16
N GLU A 23 -30.48 -27.33 24.23
CA GLU A 23 -31.92 -27.54 24.42
C GLU A 23 -32.38 -28.98 24.09
N SER A 24 -31.46 -29.87 23.70
CA SER A 24 -31.79 -31.23 23.32
C SER A 24 -32.28 -32.07 24.51
N CYS A 25 -33.45 -32.69 24.38
CA CYS A 25 -33.95 -33.64 25.40
C CYS A 25 -33.13 -34.94 25.48
N GLY A 26 -32.21 -35.18 24.53
CA GLY A 26 -31.26 -36.30 24.56
C GLY A 26 -31.84 -37.70 24.33
N LYS A 27 -33.12 -37.84 23.94
CA LYS A 27 -33.82 -39.13 23.86
C LYS A 27 -33.39 -40.01 22.68
N CYS A 28 -33.22 -39.45 21.49
CA CYS A 28 -32.78 -40.20 20.31
C CYS A 28 -31.28 -40.01 20.05
N VAL A 29 -30.60 -41.11 19.71
CA VAL A 29 -29.16 -41.11 19.41
C VAL A 29 -28.81 -40.22 18.21
N PRO A 30 -29.56 -40.25 17.08
CA PRO A 30 -29.28 -39.38 15.93
C PRO A 30 -29.21 -37.91 16.30
N CYS A 31 -30.22 -37.36 17.00
CA CYS A 31 -30.18 -35.97 17.43
C CYS A 31 -29.09 -35.72 18.48
N ARG A 32 -29.02 -36.50 19.57
CA ARG A 32 -28.10 -36.24 20.70
C ARG A 32 -26.62 -36.31 20.32
N VAL A 33 -26.26 -37.29 19.49
CA VAL A 33 -24.86 -37.56 19.11
C VAL A 33 -24.53 -36.92 17.78
N GLY A 34 -25.43 -36.98 16.80
CA GLY A 34 -25.19 -36.44 15.46
C GLY A 34 -24.97 -34.93 15.47
N THR A 35 -25.85 -34.17 16.15
CA THR A 35 -25.69 -32.70 16.24
C THR A 35 -24.43 -32.32 16.99
N LYS A 36 -24.04 -33.09 18.03
CA LYS A 36 -22.74 -32.91 18.70
C LYS A 36 -21.56 -33.08 17.74
N ARG A 37 -21.58 -34.11 16.88
CA ARG A 37 -20.51 -34.32 15.89
C ARG A 37 -20.45 -33.21 14.85
N MET A 38 -21.62 -32.74 14.38
CA MET A 38 -21.69 -31.59 13.49
C MET A 38 -21.13 -30.31 14.16
N LEU A 39 -21.44 -30.08 15.44
CA LEU A 39 -20.93 -28.94 16.19
C LEU A 39 -19.41 -29.01 16.38
N GLU A 40 -18.86 -30.18 16.68
CA GLU A 40 -17.42 -30.41 16.76
C GLU A 40 -16.72 -30.07 15.42
N ILE A 41 -17.30 -30.48 14.28
CA ILE A 41 -16.78 -30.13 12.95
C ILE A 41 -16.81 -28.62 12.72
N LEU A 42 -17.94 -27.96 12.99
CA LEU A 42 -18.07 -26.51 12.80
C LEU A 42 -17.11 -25.72 13.69
N ASN A 43 -16.91 -26.14 14.94
CA ASN A 43 -15.92 -25.54 15.84
C ASN A 43 -14.51 -25.62 15.21
N ARG A 44 -14.09 -26.80 14.73
CA ARG A 44 -12.79 -26.95 14.04
C ARG A 44 -12.68 -26.04 12.83
N ILE A 45 -13.72 -25.94 12.01
CA ILE A 45 -13.71 -25.06 10.82
C ILE A 45 -13.51 -23.59 11.25
N CYS A 46 -14.22 -23.12 12.28
CA CYS A 46 -14.07 -21.77 12.82
C CYS A 46 -12.72 -21.52 13.52
N GLU A 47 -12.10 -22.56 14.08
CA GLU A 47 -10.77 -22.52 14.69
C GLU A 47 -9.62 -22.62 13.67
N GLY A 48 -9.92 -22.91 12.40
CA GLY A 48 -8.94 -23.07 11.32
C GLY A 48 -8.41 -24.49 11.13
N ASP A 49 -8.95 -25.45 11.85
CA ASP A 49 -8.61 -26.88 11.78
C ASP A 49 -9.58 -27.68 10.88
N GLY A 50 -10.33 -27.01 10.00
CA GLY A 50 -11.21 -27.66 9.04
C GLY A 50 -10.48 -28.54 8.01
N GLU A 51 -11.07 -29.69 7.68
CA GLU A 51 -10.59 -30.67 6.70
C GLU A 51 -11.42 -30.60 5.40
N GLU A 52 -10.87 -31.02 4.25
CA GLU A 52 -11.60 -30.98 2.96
C GLU A 52 -12.87 -31.85 2.99
N GLU A 53 -12.84 -32.97 3.70
CA GLU A 53 -13.97 -33.90 3.81
C GLU A 53 -15.06 -33.42 4.78
N ASP A 54 -14.84 -32.34 5.53
CA ASP A 54 -15.79 -31.90 6.54
C ASP A 54 -17.11 -31.42 5.96
N VAL A 55 -17.09 -30.87 4.73
CA VAL A 55 -18.31 -30.45 4.04
C VAL A 55 -19.20 -31.66 3.75
N GLU A 56 -18.64 -32.72 3.15
CA GLU A 56 -19.38 -33.94 2.84
C GLU A 56 -19.86 -34.65 4.12
N ARG A 57 -19.02 -34.70 5.17
CA ARG A 57 -19.40 -35.26 6.48
C ARG A 57 -20.57 -34.50 7.11
N LEU A 58 -20.59 -33.17 7.03
CA LEU A 58 -21.70 -32.35 7.55
C LEU A 58 -23.00 -32.64 6.81
N ILE A 59 -22.95 -32.81 5.49
CA ILE A 59 -24.13 -33.16 4.67
C ILE A 59 -24.66 -34.54 5.05
N GLU A 60 -23.78 -35.54 5.11
CA GLU A 60 -24.14 -36.92 5.47
C GLU A 60 -24.75 -37.00 6.89
N LEU A 61 -24.12 -36.34 7.86
CA LEU A 61 -24.64 -36.26 9.23
C LEU A 61 -25.99 -35.53 9.27
N GLY A 62 -26.13 -34.42 8.54
CA GLY A 62 -27.34 -33.64 8.53
C GLY A 62 -28.55 -34.42 8.00
N GLU A 63 -28.42 -35.08 6.85
CA GLU A 63 -29.52 -35.90 6.30
C GLU A 63 -29.83 -37.11 7.20
N MET A 64 -28.81 -37.77 7.77
CA MET A 64 -29.03 -38.87 8.72
C MET A 64 -29.83 -38.43 9.95
N ILE A 65 -29.50 -37.28 10.53
CA ILE A 65 -30.20 -36.73 11.71
C ILE A 65 -31.65 -36.40 11.35
N LYS A 66 -31.86 -35.79 10.19
CA LYS A 66 -33.17 -35.38 9.68
C LYS A 66 -34.10 -36.57 9.48
N ASP A 67 -33.61 -37.66 8.88
CA ASP A 67 -34.43 -38.83 8.57
C ASP A 67 -34.63 -39.78 9.77
N SER A 68 -33.67 -39.81 10.71
CA SER A 68 -33.65 -40.80 11.80
C SER A 68 -34.09 -40.27 13.16
N SER A 69 -34.36 -38.96 13.30
CA SER A 69 -34.79 -38.37 14.57
C SER A 69 -36.27 -38.59 14.88
N LEU A 70 -36.58 -38.82 16.16
CA LEU A 70 -37.92 -39.21 16.62
C LEU A 70 -38.95 -38.06 16.64
N CYS A 71 -38.51 -36.80 16.73
CA CYS A 71 -39.38 -35.65 16.88
C CYS A 71 -39.02 -34.54 15.89
N GLY A 72 -39.98 -33.65 15.60
CA GLY A 72 -39.78 -32.56 14.62
C GLY A 72 -38.58 -31.67 14.94
N MET A 73 -38.33 -31.34 16.21
CA MET A 73 -37.15 -30.54 16.60
C MET A 73 -35.84 -31.24 16.24
N GLY A 74 -35.73 -32.55 16.50
CA GLY A 74 -34.55 -33.32 16.12
C GLY A 74 -34.39 -33.48 14.61
N GLN A 75 -35.50 -33.57 13.87
CA GLN A 75 -35.50 -33.63 12.41
C GLN A 75 -35.06 -32.30 11.77
N THR A 76 -35.40 -31.17 12.38
CA THR A 76 -35.02 -29.83 11.89
C THR A 76 -33.71 -29.30 12.46
N ALA A 77 -33.14 -29.98 13.46
CA ALA A 77 -31.87 -29.63 14.10
C ALA A 77 -30.71 -29.34 13.11
N PRO A 78 -30.48 -30.13 12.05
CA PRO A 78 -29.37 -29.91 11.13
C PRO A 78 -29.66 -28.85 10.07
N ASN A 79 -30.88 -28.32 9.97
CA ASN A 79 -31.28 -27.40 8.91
C ASN A 79 -30.40 -26.14 8.81
N PRO A 80 -29.99 -25.48 9.91
CA PRO A 80 -29.09 -24.32 9.82
C PRO A 80 -27.82 -24.64 9.04
N VAL A 81 -27.24 -25.83 9.25
CA VAL A 81 -26.01 -26.27 8.59
C VAL A 81 -26.26 -26.68 7.13
N LEU A 82 -27.31 -27.45 6.88
CA LEU A 82 -27.63 -27.91 5.52
C LEU A 82 -27.97 -26.72 4.61
N THR A 83 -28.75 -25.77 5.12
CA THR A 83 -29.13 -24.56 4.36
C THR A 83 -27.93 -23.66 4.12
N THR A 84 -27.07 -23.39 5.11
CA THR A 84 -25.87 -22.57 4.87
C THR A 84 -24.89 -23.25 3.92
N LEU A 85 -24.76 -24.58 3.97
CA LEU A 85 -23.96 -25.33 2.98
C LEU A 85 -24.55 -25.31 1.57
N GLU A 86 -25.88 -25.24 1.43
CA GLU A 86 -26.54 -25.16 0.12
C GLU A 86 -26.30 -23.80 -0.55
N TYR A 87 -26.46 -22.71 0.20
CA TYR A 87 -26.43 -21.35 -0.36
C TYR A 87 -25.07 -20.65 -0.25
N PHE A 88 -24.21 -21.06 0.68
CA PHE A 88 -22.96 -20.36 1.05
C PHE A 88 -21.78 -21.32 1.21
N ARG A 89 -21.73 -22.37 0.38
CA ARG A 89 -20.64 -23.36 0.37
C ARG A 89 -19.26 -22.71 0.25
N ASP A 90 -19.16 -21.62 -0.51
CA ASP A 90 -17.94 -20.84 -0.71
C ASP A 90 -17.37 -20.28 0.60
N GLU A 91 -18.22 -19.87 1.56
CA GLU A 91 -17.74 -19.46 2.88
C GLU A 91 -17.09 -20.61 3.64
N TYR A 92 -17.67 -21.82 3.59
CA TYR A 92 -17.07 -23.01 4.20
C TYR A 92 -15.73 -23.35 3.57
N GLU A 93 -15.66 -23.29 2.23
CA GLU A 93 -14.41 -23.55 1.51
C GLU A 93 -13.33 -22.50 1.83
N ALA A 94 -13.68 -21.23 1.99
CA ALA A 94 -12.74 -20.20 2.41
C ALA A 94 -12.17 -20.48 3.82
N HIS A 95 -13.01 -20.94 4.76
CA HIS A 95 -12.54 -21.32 6.10
C HIS A 95 -11.61 -22.54 6.05
N ILE A 96 -11.93 -23.53 5.22
CA ILE A 96 -11.19 -24.80 5.14
C ILE A 96 -9.87 -24.64 4.36
N LYS A 97 -9.93 -24.10 3.15
CA LYS A 97 -8.81 -24.06 2.19
C LYS A 97 -7.94 -22.82 2.38
N GLU A 98 -8.56 -21.65 2.48
CA GLU A 98 -7.84 -20.38 2.58
C GLU A 98 -7.49 -20.02 4.03
N LYS A 99 -8.03 -20.76 5.00
CA LYS A 99 -7.93 -20.46 6.44
C LYS A 99 -8.32 -19.01 6.72
N LYS A 100 -9.41 -18.58 6.08
CA LYS A 100 -9.86 -17.20 6.06
C LYS A 100 -11.38 -17.14 6.29
N CYS A 101 -11.81 -16.29 7.22
CA CYS A 101 -13.22 -15.96 7.42
C CYS A 101 -13.58 -14.68 6.67
N PRO A 102 -14.33 -14.72 5.55
CA PRO A 102 -14.62 -13.52 4.74
C PRO A 102 -15.28 -12.39 5.53
N ALA A 103 -16.17 -12.74 6.47
CA ALA A 103 -16.88 -11.79 7.32
C ALA A 103 -16.04 -11.25 8.50
N ALA A 104 -14.79 -11.72 8.68
CA ALA A 104 -13.89 -11.34 9.77
C ALA A 104 -14.50 -11.52 11.19
N VAL A 105 -15.26 -12.60 11.39
CA VAL A 105 -15.89 -12.95 12.67
C VAL A 105 -15.06 -13.98 13.45
N CYS A 106 -14.55 -15.01 12.77
CA CYS A 106 -13.78 -16.08 13.42
C CYS A 106 -12.36 -15.58 13.79
N ASP A 107 -12.12 -15.27 15.06
CA ASP A 107 -10.86 -14.71 15.56
C ASP A 107 -9.63 -15.57 15.22
N ALA A 108 -9.76 -16.90 15.24
CA ALA A 108 -8.65 -17.81 14.92
C ALA A 108 -8.16 -17.71 13.46
N LEU A 109 -9.00 -17.17 12.56
CA LEU A 109 -8.73 -17.07 11.12
C LEU A 109 -8.22 -15.68 10.70
N MET A 110 -7.86 -14.80 11.64
CA MET A 110 -7.34 -13.48 11.34
C MET A 110 -6.39 -12.94 12.40
N ILE A 111 -5.34 -12.23 11.98
CA ILE A 111 -4.46 -11.51 12.91
C ILE A 111 -5.21 -10.32 13.52
N SER A 112 -5.90 -9.55 12.68
CA SER A 112 -6.76 -8.44 13.10
C SER A 112 -7.81 -8.15 12.03
N PRO A 113 -9.02 -7.71 12.40
CA PRO A 113 -10.07 -7.38 11.43
C PRO A 113 -9.63 -6.31 10.43
N CYS A 114 -8.92 -5.28 10.91
CA CYS A 114 -8.48 -4.16 10.08
C CYS A 114 -7.41 -4.54 9.05
N GLN A 115 -6.54 -5.51 9.35
CA GLN A 115 -5.62 -6.08 8.36
C GLN A 115 -6.37 -7.01 7.39
N HIS A 116 -7.30 -7.81 7.91
CA HIS A 116 -8.05 -8.79 7.14
C HIS A 116 -8.94 -8.15 6.06
N THR A 117 -9.65 -7.07 6.40
CA THR A 117 -10.51 -6.34 5.46
C THR A 117 -9.73 -5.38 4.55
N CYS A 118 -8.43 -5.19 4.78
CA CYS A 118 -7.60 -4.39 3.90
C CYS A 118 -7.31 -5.16 2.60
N PRO A 119 -7.67 -4.64 1.39
CA PRO A 119 -7.46 -5.38 0.14
C PRO A 119 -5.99 -5.73 -0.15
N VAL A 120 -5.05 -4.96 0.39
CA VAL A 120 -3.60 -5.18 0.27
C VAL A 120 -2.98 -5.83 1.51
N GLY A 121 -3.78 -6.09 2.55
CA GLY A 121 -3.35 -6.77 3.76
C GLY A 121 -2.28 -6.00 4.55
N ILE A 122 -2.37 -4.67 4.61
CA ILE A 122 -1.46 -3.85 5.42
C ILE A 122 -1.59 -4.25 6.89
N ASN A 123 -0.47 -4.43 7.59
CA ASN A 123 -0.45 -4.67 9.02
C ASN A 123 -0.82 -3.38 9.79
N VAL A 124 -2.12 -3.13 9.90
CA VAL A 124 -2.66 -1.93 10.55
C VAL A 124 -2.23 -1.81 12.01
N PRO A 125 -2.33 -2.85 12.85
CA PRO A 125 -1.91 -2.75 14.24
C PRO A 125 -0.46 -2.32 14.40
N LYS A 126 0.46 -2.85 13.56
CA LYS A 126 1.89 -2.54 13.64
C LYS A 126 2.17 -1.06 13.37
N TYR A 127 1.69 -0.49 12.26
CA TYR A 127 1.99 0.93 11.99
C TYR A 127 1.25 1.89 12.92
N VAL A 128 0.06 1.52 13.41
CA VAL A 128 -0.64 2.32 14.43
C VAL A 128 0.14 2.34 15.75
N ALA A 129 0.73 1.19 16.14
CA ALA A 129 1.61 1.12 17.30
C ALA A 129 2.86 2.00 17.12
N HIS A 130 3.51 1.96 15.96
CA HIS A 130 4.62 2.85 15.64
C HIS A 130 4.24 4.33 15.73
N ILE A 131 3.08 4.73 15.20
CA ILE A 131 2.59 6.12 15.33
C ILE A 131 2.37 6.48 16.81
N SER A 132 1.78 5.59 17.60
CA SER A 132 1.58 5.82 19.05
C SER A 132 2.89 5.95 19.83
N ALA A 133 3.96 5.31 19.37
CA ALA A 133 5.30 5.40 19.95
C ALA A 133 6.11 6.62 19.45
N GLY A 134 5.61 7.36 18.45
CA GLY A 134 6.35 8.44 17.79
C GLY A 134 7.38 7.97 16.74
N GLU A 135 7.34 6.69 16.37
CA GLU A 135 8.23 6.02 15.41
C GLU A 135 7.67 6.16 13.98
N TYR A 136 7.55 7.39 13.49
CA TYR A 136 6.81 7.69 12.26
C TYR A 136 7.48 7.15 10.98
N LEU A 137 8.81 7.00 10.98
CA LEU A 137 9.55 6.40 9.86
C LEU A 137 9.23 4.90 9.75
N GLU A 138 9.24 4.20 10.88
CA GLU A 138 8.90 2.78 10.97
C GLU A 138 7.43 2.54 10.61
N ALA A 139 6.54 3.48 10.98
CA ALA A 139 5.14 3.45 10.58
C ALA A 139 4.97 3.50 9.06
N ILE A 140 5.62 4.45 8.37
CA ILE A 140 5.49 4.57 6.91
C ILE A 140 6.14 3.41 6.18
N GLU A 141 7.27 2.90 6.66
CA GLU A 141 7.92 1.72 6.09
C GLU A 141 7.05 0.47 6.25
N THR A 142 6.40 0.28 7.41
CA THR A 142 5.42 -0.80 7.61
C THR A 142 4.26 -0.71 6.62
N ILE A 143 3.77 0.50 6.30
CA ILE A 143 2.72 0.66 5.28
C ILE A 143 3.25 0.30 3.89
N ARG A 144 4.48 0.69 3.57
CA ARG A 144 5.14 0.46 2.27
C ARG A 144 5.50 -0.99 2.00
N GLU A 145 5.59 -1.84 3.03
CA GLU A 145 5.73 -3.29 2.88
C GLU A 145 4.66 -3.89 1.92
N ARG A 146 3.45 -3.30 1.88
CA ARG A 146 2.33 -3.79 1.08
C ARG A 146 1.68 -2.73 0.19
N ASN A 147 1.96 -1.44 0.41
CA ASN A 147 1.34 -0.35 -0.31
C ASN A 147 2.37 0.70 -0.76
N PRO A 148 2.74 0.75 -2.05
CA PRO A 148 3.70 1.74 -2.56
C PRO A 148 3.14 3.17 -2.61
N PHE A 149 1.83 3.36 -2.40
CA PHE A 149 1.16 4.67 -2.50
C PHE A 149 0.45 5.08 -1.20
N PRO A 150 1.16 5.14 -0.05
CA PRO A 150 0.54 5.45 1.24
C PRO A 150 -0.14 6.83 1.25
N ALA A 151 0.45 7.82 0.57
CA ALA A 151 -0.05 9.19 0.51
C ALA A 151 -1.38 9.31 -0.25
N ILE A 152 -1.52 8.57 -1.36
CA ILE A 152 -2.74 8.51 -2.15
C ILE A 152 -3.80 7.74 -1.37
N CYS A 153 -3.48 6.54 -0.89
CA CYS A 153 -4.44 5.73 -0.13
C CYS A 153 -4.89 6.41 1.18
N GLY A 154 -4.05 7.20 1.85
CA GLY A 154 -4.47 8.03 2.98
C GLY A 154 -5.54 9.07 2.62
N ARG A 155 -5.66 9.43 1.33
CA ARG A 155 -6.61 10.44 0.83
C ARG A 155 -7.82 9.87 0.12
N ILE A 156 -7.73 8.71 -0.53
CA ILE A 156 -8.84 8.18 -1.36
C ILE A 156 -9.42 6.84 -0.89
N CYS A 157 -8.79 6.17 0.08
CA CYS A 157 -9.25 4.85 0.53
C CYS A 157 -10.67 4.94 1.14
N HIS A 158 -11.53 3.99 0.78
CA HIS A 158 -12.85 3.82 1.38
C HIS A 158 -12.81 3.11 2.75
N HIS A 159 -11.61 2.87 3.30
CA HIS A 159 -11.34 2.51 4.70
C HIS A 159 -12.20 1.37 5.29
N PRO A 160 -12.29 0.20 4.63
CA PRO A 160 -13.08 -0.94 5.13
C PRO A 160 -12.55 -1.47 6.48
N CYS A 161 -11.26 -1.25 6.73
CA CYS A 161 -10.59 -1.51 8.00
C CYS A 161 -11.15 -0.75 9.20
N GLU A 162 -11.77 0.43 9.00
CA GLU A 162 -12.41 1.19 10.07
C GLU A 162 -13.82 0.67 10.38
N GLY A 163 -14.53 0.16 9.36
CA GLY A 163 -15.86 -0.42 9.53
C GLY A 163 -15.88 -1.68 10.41
N ARG A 164 -14.80 -2.46 10.41
CA ARG A 164 -14.64 -3.67 11.25
C ARG A 164 -13.66 -3.49 12.41
N CYS A 165 -13.38 -2.25 12.81
CA CYS A 165 -12.45 -2.01 13.90
C CYS A 165 -13.06 -2.47 15.23
N ARG A 166 -12.44 -3.45 15.91
CA ARG A 166 -12.85 -3.90 17.27
C ARG A 166 -12.98 -2.78 18.29
N ARG A 167 -12.25 -1.66 18.12
CA ARG A 167 -12.38 -0.50 19.01
C ARG A 167 -13.78 0.13 18.95
N GLY A 168 -14.45 0.07 17.80
CA GLY A 168 -15.82 0.56 17.62
C GLY A 168 -16.88 -0.18 18.44
N GLU A 169 -16.55 -1.34 19.02
CA GLU A 169 -17.43 -2.02 19.98
C GLU A 169 -17.42 -1.37 21.37
N LEU A 170 -16.36 -0.60 21.67
CA LEU A 170 -16.20 0.11 22.94
C LEU A 170 -16.53 1.60 22.81
N ASP A 171 -15.98 2.26 21.79
CA ASP A 171 -16.25 3.67 21.46
C ASP A 171 -16.22 3.88 19.93
N ASP A 172 -15.28 4.68 19.40
CA ASP A 172 -15.18 4.99 17.99
C ASP A 172 -14.07 4.16 17.32
N SER A 173 -14.31 3.76 16.08
CA SER A 173 -13.27 3.13 15.25
C SER A 173 -12.02 4.01 15.16
N VAL A 174 -10.85 3.37 15.19
CA VAL A 174 -9.58 4.08 14.96
C VAL A 174 -9.62 4.69 13.56
N ALA A 175 -9.26 5.96 13.43
CA ALA A 175 -9.17 6.67 12.15
C ALA A 175 -7.94 6.23 11.32
N ILE A 176 -7.89 4.95 10.97
CA ILE A 176 -6.79 4.24 10.31
C ILE A 176 -6.33 4.94 9.03
N ARG A 177 -7.26 5.40 8.18
CA ARG A 177 -6.94 6.17 6.96
C ARG A 177 -6.29 7.52 7.30
N ALA A 178 -6.77 8.21 8.33
CA ALA A 178 -6.19 9.48 8.76
C ALA A 178 -4.78 9.28 9.32
N LEU A 179 -4.55 8.22 10.10
CA LEU A 179 -3.22 7.85 10.59
C LEU A 179 -2.26 7.49 9.45
N LYS A 180 -2.73 6.76 8.43
CA LYS A 180 -1.97 6.47 7.21
C LYS A 180 -1.59 7.74 6.46
N ARG A 181 -2.55 8.67 6.31
CA ARG A 181 -2.27 9.99 5.71
C ARG A 181 -1.24 10.74 6.53
N PHE A 182 -1.40 10.80 7.85
CA PHE A 182 -0.46 11.47 8.75
C PHE A 182 0.96 10.92 8.61
N ALA A 183 1.14 9.60 8.63
CA ALA A 183 2.47 8.99 8.47
C ALA A 183 3.10 9.31 7.10
N ALA A 184 2.29 9.32 6.04
CA ALA A 184 2.77 9.68 4.70
C ALA A 184 3.13 11.17 4.59
N ASP A 185 2.28 12.06 5.09
CA ASP A 185 2.51 13.50 5.10
C ASP A 185 3.76 13.81 5.96
N TRP A 186 3.85 13.25 7.17
CA TRP A 186 5.03 13.37 8.03
C TRP A 186 6.32 12.93 7.31
N TYR A 187 6.28 11.82 6.57
CA TYR A 187 7.43 11.36 5.81
C TYR A 187 7.87 12.38 4.76
N PHE A 188 6.95 12.96 3.98
CA PHE A 188 7.33 13.99 3.01
C PHE A 188 7.88 15.24 3.72
N ASP A 189 7.24 15.63 4.81
CA ASP A 189 7.56 16.79 5.64
C ASP A 189 8.97 16.71 6.28
N HIS A 190 9.44 15.51 6.63
CA HIS A 190 10.62 15.30 7.49
C HIS A 190 11.72 14.46 6.83
N VAL A 191 11.37 13.61 5.88
CA VAL A 191 12.27 12.72 5.16
C VAL A 191 12.32 13.15 3.72
N ASN A 192 12.97 14.28 3.51
CA ASN A 192 13.51 14.60 2.21
C ASN A 192 14.76 13.72 1.99
N GLU A 193 14.91 13.09 0.83
CA GLU A 193 16.00 12.14 0.52
C GLU A 193 17.39 12.74 0.80
N LEU A 194 17.54 14.07 0.76
CA LEU A 194 18.77 14.78 1.13
C LEU A 194 19.19 14.62 2.60
N GLY A 195 18.26 14.30 3.49
CA GLY A 195 18.49 14.11 4.93
C GLY A 195 19.27 12.83 5.25
N ILE A 196 19.23 11.82 4.39
CA ILE A 196 19.98 10.57 4.58
C ILE A 196 21.49 10.77 4.35
N TYR A 197 21.86 11.75 3.51
CA TYR A 197 23.24 12.07 3.17
C TYR A 197 23.84 13.12 4.11
N LYS A 198 24.03 12.79 5.39
CA LYS A 198 24.42 13.73 6.46
C LYS A 198 25.70 14.53 6.17
N ASN A 199 26.68 13.90 5.52
CA ASN A 199 28.01 14.49 5.25
C ASN A 199 28.19 14.99 3.81
N ALA A 200 27.19 14.84 2.95
CA ALA A 200 27.31 15.25 1.56
C ALA A 200 27.19 16.78 1.42
N ARG A 201 27.92 17.34 0.45
CA ARG A 201 27.66 18.69 -0.07
C ARG A 201 26.50 18.59 -1.06
N ILE A 202 25.55 19.51 -0.96
CA ILE A 202 24.34 19.52 -1.79
C ILE A 202 24.56 20.56 -2.89
N VAL A 203 24.79 20.10 -4.11
CA VAL A 203 24.98 20.98 -5.26
C VAL A 203 23.64 21.26 -5.90
N VAL A 204 23.32 22.55 -6.07
CA VAL A 204 22.07 23.00 -6.71
C VAL A 204 22.38 24.13 -7.69
N SER A 205 21.50 24.34 -8.67
CA SER A 205 21.59 25.54 -9.51
C SER A 205 21.48 26.80 -8.67
N ARG A 206 22.43 27.72 -8.87
CA ARG A 206 22.42 29.03 -8.23
C ARG A 206 21.21 29.86 -8.71
N ARG A 207 21.01 29.93 -10.03
CA ARG A 207 19.84 30.62 -10.62
C ARG A 207 18.52 30.02 -10.15
N GLY A 208 18.47 28.69 -10.06
CA GLY A 208 17.32 27.96 -9.54
C GLY A 208 16.99 28.32 -8.10
N LEU A 209 17.99 28.27 -7.23
CA LEU A 209 17.81 28.59 -5.81
C LEU A 209 17.41 30.06 -5.60
N GLU A 210 18.02 30.99 -6.36
CA GLU A 210 17.64 32.41 -6.37
C GLU A 210 16.16 32.59 -6.78
N ALA A 211 15.73 31.95 -7.88
CA ALA A 211 14.35 32.03 -8.36
C ALA A 211 13.34 31.41 -7.37
N ALA A 212 13.65 30.23 -6.83
CA ALA A 212 12.79 29.53 -5.89
C ALA A 212 12.61 30.29 -4.56
N THR A 213 13.64 31.05 -4.14
CA THR A 213 13.57 31.87 -2.92
C THR A 213 12.93 33.24 -3.14
N ALA A 214 13.01 33.80 -4.36
CA ALA A 214 12.46 35.11 -4.68
C ALA A 214 10.93 35.13 -4.86
N PHE A 215 10.30 34.02 -5.27
CA PHE A 215 8.88 33.98 -5.58
C PHE A 215 8.07 33.10 -4.62
N PRO A 216 7.22 33.68 -3.74
CA PRO A 216 6.46 32.90 -2.76
C PRO A 216 5.53 31.85 -3.37
N GLY A 217 5.02 32.08 -4.59
CA GLY A 217 4.12 31.14 -5.27
C GLY A 217 4.77 29.85 -5.79
N TRP A 218 6.10 29.77 -5.77
CA TRP A 218 6.85 28.54 -6.07
C TRP A 218 6.90 27.57 -4.89
N LYS A 219 6.73 28.09 -3.66
CA LYS A 219 6.62 27.27 -2.46
C LYS A 219 5.34 26.42 -2.54
N GLY A 220 5.51 25.11 -2.58
CA GLY A 220 4.40 24.15 -2.58
C GLY A 220 3.78 23.84 -3.94
N THR A 221 4.26 24.45 -5.04
CA THR A 221 3.81 24.13 -6.41
C THR A 221 4.84 23.31 -7.18
N TRP A 222 6.10 23.77 -7.25
CA TRP A 222 7.19 23.13 -8.00
C TRP A 222 8.38 22.73 -7.12
N ALA A 223 8.53 23.37 -5.96
CA ALA A 223 9.47 22.97 -4.92
C ALA A 223 8.68 22.66 -3.65
N PRO A 224 8.70 21.40 -3.16
CA PRO A 224 8.16 21.07 -1.85
C PRO A 224 8.77 22.00 -0.79
N TRP A 225 7.93 22.48 0.13
CA TRP A 225 8.32 23.49 1.11
C TRP A 225 9.47 23.00 2.00
N GLU A 226 9.50 21.71 2.27
CA GLU A 226 10.51 20.95 2.99
C GLU A 226 11.86 20.99 2.30
N VAL A 227 11.87 20.87 0.96
CA VAL A 227 13.10 20.88 0.18
C VAL A 227 13.71 22.26 0.21
N LEU A 228 12.89 23.29 -0.03
CA LEU A 228 13.38 24.66 -0.06
C LEU A 228 13.78 25.16 1.33
N ASP A 229 12.98 24.90 2.37
CA ASP A 229 13.35 25.23 3.75
C ASP A 229 14.56 24.40 4.21
N GLY A 230 14.66 23.14 3.78
CA GLY A 230 15.82 22.30 4.01
C GLY A 230 17.09 22.91 3.41
N LEU A 231 17.07 23.28 2.13
CA LEU A 231 18.22 23.90 1.44
C LEU A 231 18.60 25.26 2.03
N THR A 232 17.61 26.08 2.43
CA THR A 232 17.86 27.47 2.87
C THR A 232 18.09 27.62 4.37
N LYS A 233 17.61 26.69 5.20
CA LYS A 233 17.67 26.77 6.67
C LYS A 233 18.47 25.62 7.27
N VAL A 234 18.09 24.37 6.96
CA VAL A 234 18.59 23.17 7.66
C VAL A 234 19.97 22.75 7.16
N TRP A 235 20.18 22.74 5.85
CA TRP A 235 21.41 22.28 5.19
C TRP A 235 22.22 23.41 4.56
N LYS A 236 21.91 24.67 4.90
CA LYS A 236 22.52 25.86 4.29
C LYS A 236 24.05 25.80 4.22
N ASP A 237 24.70 25.26 5.25
CA ASP A 237 26.16 25.19 5.36
C ASP A 237 26.76 24.07 4.48
N ARG A 238 25.92 23.17 3.95
CA ARG A 238 26.27 22.10 3.02
C ARG A 238 25.88 22.43 1.58
N VAL A 239 25.08 23.47 1.33
CA VAL A 239 24.60 23.83 0.01
C VAL A 239 25.69 24.56 -0.79
N VAL A 240 25.87 24.14 -2.04
CA VAL A 240 26.80 24.73 -2.99
C VAL A 240 25.99 25.16 -4.22
N ALA A 241 25.65 26.45 -4.26
CA ALA A 241 24.87 27.05 -5.33
C ALA A 241 25.79 27.39 -6.51
N ILE A 242 25.82 26.52 -7.53
CA ILE A 242 26.67 26.67 -8.72
C ILE A 242 25.91 26.25 -9.98
N ASP A 243 26.25 26.87 -11.10
CA ASP A 243 25.66 26.58 -12.42
C ASP A 243 26.66 25.80 -13.28
N ASP A 244 27.09 26.34 -14.42
CA ASP A 244 27.96 25.68 -15.40
C ASP A 244 29.41 25.49 -14.89
N THR A 245 29.61 24.59 -13.93
CA THR A 245 30.87 24.44 -13.16
C THR A 245 31.26 22.97 -13.02
N GLU A 246 32.57 22.69 -13.11
CA GLU A 246 33.10 21.37 -12.80
C GLU A 246 33.22 21.20 -11.28
N VAL A 247 32.51 20.21 -10.75
CA VAL A 247 32.36 19.98 -9.31
C VAL A 247 33.38 18.96 -8.81
N LEU A 248 33.64 17.94 -9.63
CA LEU A 248 34.66 16.92 -9.44
C LEU A 248 35.33 16.65 -10.78
N PRO A 249 36.56 16.10 -10.83
CA PRO A 249 37.22 15.78 -12.10
C PRO A 249 36.33 14.94 -13.01
N GLY A 250 35.97 15.49 -14.17
CA GLY A 250 35.09 14.83 -15.15
C GLY A 250 33.59 14.89 -14.82
N LEU A 251 33.16 15.58 -13.76
CA LEU A 251 31.76 15.80 -13.39
C LEU A 251 31.46 17.30 -13.34
N ARG A 252 30.58 17.74 -14.22
CA ARG A 252 30.17 19.13 -14.37
C ARG A 252 28.67 19.28 -14.21
N THR A 253 28.25 20.30 -13.49
CA THR A 253 26.87 20.77 -13.50
C THR A 253 26.63 21.67 -14.70
N MET A 254 25.42 21.60 -15.25
CA MET A 254 24.99 22.45 -16.35
C MET A 254 23.61 23.00 -16.07
N TRP A 255 23.48 24.32 -15.99
CA TRP A 255 22.16 24.92 -15.85
C TRP A 255 21.39 24.81 -17.17
N LEU A 256 20.15 24.33 -17.06
CA LEU A 256 19.23 24.14 -18.19
C LEU A 256 18.08 25.15 -18.14
N GLY A 257 17.39 25.26 -17.00
CA GLY A 257 16.15 26.05 -16.91
C GLY A 257 14.99 25.47 -17.73
N GLY A 258 13.90 26.24 -17.83
CA GLY A 258 12.79 26.03 -18.77
C GLY A 258 11.73 25.02 -18.34
N HIS A 259 12.12 23.85 -17.82
CA HIS A 259 11.14 22.98 -17.15
C HIS A 259 10.79 23.60 -15.78
N THR A 260 11.84 23.96 -15.05
CA THR A 260 11.83 24.83 -13.88
C THR A 260 13.09 25.70 -13.94
N PRO A 261 13.14 26.88 -13.31
CA PRO A 261 14.37 27.63 -13.07
C PRO A 261 15.46 26.82 -12.37
N CYS A 262 15.05 25.80 -11.61
CA CYS A 262 15.93 24.87 -10.89
C CYS A 262 16.53 23.77 -11.76
N SER A 263 16.04 23.59 -12.99
CA SER A 263 16.48 22.50 -13.85
C SER A 263 17.97 22.59 -14.17
N GLN A 264 18.68 21.54 -13.78
CA GLN A 264 20.13 21.38 -13.91
C GLN A 264 20.43 19.96 -14.37
N ALA A 265 21.32 19.83 -15.34
CA ALA A 265 21.88 18.55 -15.76
C ALA A 265 23.24 18.33 -15.09
N VAL A 266 23.62 17.06 -15.02
CA VAL A 266 24.99 16.66 -14.67
C VAL A 266 25.62 15.99 -15.89
N VAL A 267 26.78 16.49 -16.29
CA VAL A 267 27.58 15.93 -17.40
C VAL A 267 28.82 15.26 -16.84
N LEU A 268 29.02 14.01 -17.25
CA LEU A 268 30.01 13.10 -16.74
C LEU A 268 30.90 12.63 -17.90
N GLN A 269 32.20 12.53 -17.70
CA GLN A 269 33.08 11.80 -18.62
C GLN A 269 32.96 10.30 -18.34
N THR A 270 32.53 9.54 -19.34
CA THR A 270 32.35 8.08 -19.28
C THR A 270 33.19 7.38 -20.35
N ARG A 271 33.28 6.05 -20.32
CA ARG A 271 34.01 5.29 -21.37
C ARG A 271 33.43 5.47 -22.77
N ILE A 272 32.15 5.84 -22.85
CA ILE A 272 31.42 6.02 -24.12
C ILE A 272 31.32 7.50 -24.53
N GLY A 273 32.07 8.39 -23.87
CA GLY A 273 32.08 9.83 -24.13
C GLY A 273 31.45 10.65 -23.02
N SER A 274 31.11 11.89 -23.34
CA SER A 274 30.46 12.83 -22.42
C SER A 274 28.98 12.45 -22.28
N THR A 275 28.57 12.02 -21.08
CA THR A 275 27.21 11.58 -20.78
C THR A 275 26.50 12.61 -19.91
N ALA A 276 25.35 13.12 -20.36
CA ALA A 276 24.50 14.02 -19.58
C ALA A 276 23.29 13.28 -18.99
N ILE A 277 23.10 13.42 -17.68
CA ILE A 277 21.82 13.15 -17.02
C ILE A 277 21.02 14.45 -17.10
N ALA A 278 19.99 14.46 -17.94
CA ALA A 278 19.32 15.70 -18.36
C ALA A 278 18.32 16.26 -17.33
N GLY A 279 17.91 15.45 -16.35
CA GLY A 279 16.80 15.78 -15.48
C GLY A 279 15.51 16.02 -16.25
N ASP A 280 14.56 16.73 -15.65
CA ASP A 280 13.19 16.86 -16.18
C ASP A 280 13.05 17.82 -17.36
N THR A 281 14.14 18.51 -17.75
CA THR A 281 14.16 19.26 -19.02
C THR A 281 14.06 18.32 -20.23
N VAL A 282 14.43 17.04 -20.07
CA VAL A 282 14.28 16.00 -21.09
C VAL A 282 13.69 14.75 -20.43
N SER A 283 12.38 14.58 -20.52
CA SER A 283 11.69 13.44 -19.91
C SER A 283 11.82 12.15 -20.72
N LEU A 284 11.91 12.26 -22.06
CA LEU A 284 11.95 11.13 -23.00
C LEU A 284 13.07 11.31 -24.04
N TYR A 285 13.60 10.21 -24.58
CA TYR A 285 14.52 10.25 -25.73
C TYR A 285 13.90 10.98 -26.93
N ALA A 286 12.59 10.77 -27.13
CA ALA A 286 11.82 11.41 -28.18
C ALA A 286 11.86 12.95 -28.10
N ASN A 287 12.03 13.55 -26.91
CA ASN A 287 12.17 15.00 -26.77
C ASN A 287 13.40 15.48 -27.54
N ILE A 288 14.56 14.87 -27.27
CA ILE A 288 15.83 15.22 -27.90
C ILE A 288 15.84 14.83 -29.38
N GLU A 289 15.37 13.64 -29.74
CA GLU A 289 15.39 13.16 -31.13
C GLU A 289 14.51 14.02 -32.06
N ARG A 290 13.35 14.46 -31.58
CA ARG A 290 12.37 15.22 -32.37
C ARG A 290 12.43 16.74 -32.16
N ASN A 291 13.29 17.22 -31.27
CA ASN A 291 13.34 18.63 -30.84
C ASN A 291 12.00 19.12 -30.27
N ILE A 292 11.33 18.28 -29.48
CA ILE A 292 10.06 18.62 -28.82
C ILE A 292 10.34 18.83 -27.33
N PRO A 293 10.09 20.02 -26.76
CA PRO A 293 10.29 20.25 -25.33
C PRO A 293 9.32 19.41 -24.49
N VAL A 294 9.61 19.28 -23.19
CA VAL A 294 8.72 18.61 -22.23
C VAL A 294 7.35 19.31 -22.19
N GLY A 295 6.27 18.54 -22.01
CA GLY A 295 4.91 19.09 -22.04
C GLY A 295 4.60 20.04 -20.88
N VAL A 296 5.35 19.95 -19.78
CA VAL A 296 5.22 20.78 -18.58
C VAL A 296 6.47 21.63 -18.44
N ALA A 297 6.37 22.93 -18.67
CA ALA A 297 7.51 23.85 -18.65
C ALA A 297 7.09 25.24 -18.18
N ASP A 298 7.99 25.94 -17.51
CA ASP A 298 7.81 27.34 -17.14
C ASP A 298 8.23 28.29 -18.28
N ASP A 299 9.23 27.89 -19.07
CA ASP A 299 9.70 28.60 -20.27
C ASP A 299 10.12 27.60 -21.36
N TYR A 300 9.26 27.45 -22.37
CA TYR A 300 9.51 26.56 -23.52
C TYR A 300 10.67 27.01 -24.41
N ASP A 301 10.93 28.31 -24.54
CA ASP A 301 12.08 28.79 -25.33
C ASP A 301 13.38 28.43 -24.62
N GLN A 302 13.40 28.59 -23.30
CA GLN A 302 14.52 28.13 -22.48
C GLN A 302 14.69 26.60 -22.51
N CYS A 303 13.61 25.81 -22.52
CA CYS A 303 13.69 24.35 -22.75
C CYS A 303 14.38 24.02 -24.08
N LEU A 304 14.01 24.68 -25.18
CA LEU A 304 14.62 24.45 -26.48
C LEU A 304 16.12 24.80 -26.46
N ARG A 305 16.49 25.94 -25.86
CA ARG A 305 17.89 26.34 -25.68
C ARG A 305 18.67 25.32 -24.84
N ALA A 306 18.06 24.80 -23.78
CA ALA A 306 18.64 23.77 -22.93
C ALA A 306 18.89 22.47 -23.70
N MET A 307 17.94 22.04 -24.53
CA MET A 307 18.09 20.87 -25.39
C MET A 307 19.22 21.05 -26.41
N ILE A 308 19.34 22.23 -27.03
CA ILE A 308 20.47 22.56 -27.93
C ILE A 308 21.80 22.49 -27.17
N LYS A 309 21.84 23.06 -25.96
CA LYS A 309 23.02 23.05 -25.10
C LYS A 309 23.45 21.63 -24.73
N LEU A 310 22.51 20.76 -24.35
CA LEU A 310 22.75 19.34 -24.06
C LEU A 310 23.36 18.63 -25.28
N LYS A 311 22.76 18.77 -26.45
CA LYS A 311 23.26 18.17 -27.70
C LYS A 311 24.67 18.61 -28.09
N ARG A 312 25.08 19.81 -27.69
CA ARG A 312 26.43 20.33 -27.96
C ARG A 312 27.46 19.80 -26.97
N MET A 313 27.05 19.44 -25.76
CA MET A 313 27.93 19.18 -24.63
C MET A 313 28.01 17.71 -24.22
N ALA A 314 27.11 16.88 -24.72
CA ALA A 314 27.07 15.46 -24.41
C ALA A 314 26.87 14.63 -25.66
N ASP A 315 27.67 13.56 -25.77
CA ASP A 315 27.56 12.52 -26.78
C ASP A 315 26.37 11.59 -26.48
N VAL A 316 26.11 11.37 -25.19
CA VAL A 316 25.00 10.55 -24.69
C VAL A 316 24.14 11.40 -23.76
N ILE A 317 22.83 11.45 -24.00
CA ILE A 317 21.87 12.17 -23.16
C ILE A 317 20.88 11.17 -22.57
N ILE A 318 20.79 11.13 -21.25
CA ILE A 318 19.92 10.23 -20.50
C ILE A 318 18.71 11.03 -19.99
N PRO A 319 17.50 10.74 -20.48
CA PRO A 319 16.27 11.36 -20.00
C PRO A 319 15.88 10.83 -18.60
N SER A 320 15.06 11.57 -17.86
CA SER A 320 14.70 11.19 -16.48
C SER A 320 13.53 10.19 -16.38
N HIS A 321 12.61 10.15 -17.35
CA HIS A 321 11.34 9.40 -17.24
C HIS A 321 11.09 8.39 -18.38
N ASP A 322 12.09 8.13 -19.23
CA ASP A 322 11.92 7.21 -20.36
C ASP A 322 12.13 5.75 -19.91
N PRO A 323 11.12 4.86 -20.00
CA PRO A 323 11.29 3.45 -19.65
C PRO A 323 12.36 2.75 -20.51
N GLU A 324 12.68 3.30 -21.68
CA GLU A 324 13.73 2.79 -22.55
C GLU A 324 15.13 2.90 -21.90
N VAL A 325 15.35 3.81 -20.93
CA VAL A 325 16.61 3.91 -20.18
C VAL A 325 16.91 2.58 -19.48
N LEU A 326 15.92 1.97 -18.82
CA LEU A 326 16.09 0.69 -18.13
C LEU A 326 16.32 -0.47 -19.10
N ARG A 327 15.84 -0.36 -20.34
CA ARG A 327 16.08 -1.38 -21.37
C ARG A 327 17.48 -1.26 -21.99
N ARG A 328 17.94 -0.03 -22.23
CA ARG A 328 19.29 0.26 -22.75
C ARG A 328 20.38 0.00 -21.70
N TYR A 329 20.07 0.23 -20.42
CA TYR A 329 21.01 0.10 -19.31
C TYR A 329 20.41 -0.75 -18.17
N PRO A 330 20.19 -2.06 -18.41
CA PRO A 330 19.46 -2.93 -17.48
C PRO A 330 20.14 -3.10 -16.12
N ASN A 331 21.45 -2.91 -16.05
CA ASN A 331 22.22 -3.00 -14.81
C ASN A 331 22.49 -1.61 -14.18
N GLY A 332 21.87 -0.55 -14.70
CA GLY A 332 22.12 0.83 -14.27
C GLY A 332 23.51 1.38 -14.62
N ALA A 333 24.31 0.64 -15.39
CA ALA A 333 25.65 1.03 -15.82
C ALA A 333 25.62 1.68 -17.21
N ILE A 334 26.22 2.86 -17.32
CA ILE A 334 26.31 3.65 -18.55
C ILE A 334 27.80 3.85 -18.88
N GLY A 335 28.36 2.91 -19.64
CA GLY A 335 29.77 2.91 -20.08
C GLY A 335 30.77 2.29 -19.10
#